data_AF-A0A7J8G5G9-F1
#
_entry.id   AF-A0A7J8G5G9-F1
#
_cell.length_a   1.000
_cell.length_b   1.000
_cell.length_c   1.000
_cell.angle_alpha   90.00
_cell.angle_beta   90.00
_cell.angle_gamma   90.00
#
_symmetry.space_group_name_H-M   'P 1'
#
loop_
_entity.id
_entity.type
_entity.pdbx_description
1 polymer ?
#
loop_
_entity_poly.entity_id
_entity_poly.type
_entity_poly.pdbx_seq_one_letter_code
_entity_poly.pdbx_strand_id
1 'polypeptide(L)'
;MAGTEEVQRATALIEQRLAQEEENEKLRGTTHQKLPMDLLVLEDEKHHGASSLALQKVKGQERVRKTSLDLRREIIDVGGIQNLIELRKKRKQKKREAAAAQQEPPAEPEEITGSVSEETFLKAAVEGKLKVIEKFLADGGSPDTCDQFRRTALHRASLEGHVEILEKLLDSGATVDFQDRLDCTAMHWACRGGHLEVVKLLQSRGADTNTRDKLLSTPLHVAVRTGHVEIVEHFLSLGLDINAKDREGDSALHDAVRLNRYKIIKMLLLHGADMMTKNLAGKTPTDLVQLWQADTRNALEHPEPAAEQNGLEGAAESRLETPSPVPAQ
;
A
#
# COMPACT_ATOMS: atom_id res chain seq x y z
N MET A 1 -48.28 -7.26 -44.43
CA MET A 1 -47.60 -8.39 -45.10
C MET A 1 -46.15 -8.09 -45.49
N ALA A 2 -45.66 -6.84 -45.42
CA ALA A 2 -44.26 -6.51 -45.78
C ALA A 2 -43.22 -6.77 -44.66
N GLY A 3 -43.59 -6.68 -43.38
CA GLY A 3 -42.62 -6.85 -42.27
C GLY A 3 -42.17 -8.30 -42.01
N THR A 4 -42.93 -9.30 -42.45
CA THR A 4 -42.55 -10.72 -42.29
C THR A 4 -41.50 -11.17 -43.29
N GLU A 5 -41.50 -10.60 -44.50
CA GLU A 5 -40.48 -10.88 -45.52
C GLU A 5 -39.12 -10.24 -45.18
N GLU A 6 -39.13 -9.05 -44.58
CA GLU A 6 -37.90 -8.39 -44.11
C GLU A 6 -37.25 -9.16 -42.95
N VAL A 7 -38.06 -9.67 -42.02
CA VAL A 7 -37.56 -10.53 -40.93
C VAL A 7 -36.99 -11.84 -41.48
N GLN A 8 -37.66 -12.47 -42.46
CA GLN A 8 -37.15 -13.68 -43.10
C GLN A 8 -35.85 -13.45 -43.89
N ARG A 9 -35.72 -12.30 -44.56
CA ARG A 9 -34.47 -11.90 -45.22
C ARG A 9 -33.35 -11.67 -44.20
N ALA A 10 -33.66 -11.04 -43.06
CA ALA A 10 -32.69 -10.82 -42.01
C ALA A 10 -32.21 -12.13 -41.36
N THR A 11 -33.09 -13.09 -41.09
CA THR A 11 -32.69 -14.41 -40.58
C THR A 11 -31.85 -15.19 -41.60
N ALA A 12 -32.22 -15.17 -42.88
CA ALA A 12 -31.44 -15.82 -43.92
C ALA A 12 -30.00 -15.25 -44.03
N LEU A 13 -29.85 -13.93 -43.84
CA LEU A 13 -28.55 -13.26 -43.87
C LEU A 13 -27.67 -13.62 -42.67
N ILE A 14 -28.28 -13.86 -41.51
CA ILE A 14 -27.57 -14.31 -40.30
C ILE A 14 -27.10 -15.75 -40.44
N GLU A 15 -27.96 -16.64 -40.93
CA GLU A 15 -27.61 -18.05 -41.17
C GLU A 15 -26.49 -18.19 -42.22
N GLN A 16 -26.54 -17.39 -43.28
CA GLN A 16 -25.47 -17.35 -44.29
C GLN A 16 -24.12 -16.92 -43.69
N ARG A 17 -24.13 -15.96 -42.76
CA ARG A 17 -22.90 -15.44 -42.12
C ARG A 17 -22.30 -16.45 -41.14
N LEU A 18 -23.14 -17.16 -40.41
CA LEU A 18 -22.73 -18.27 -39.53
C LEU A 18 -22.12 -19.42 -40.33
N ALA A 19 -22.70 -19.78 -41.48
CA ALA A 19 -22.14 -20.82 -42.35
C ALA A 19 -20.76 -20.42 -42.91
N GLN A 20 -20.57 -19.14 -43.28
CA GLN A 20 -19.27 -18.61 -43.71
C GLN A 20 -18.21 -18.61 -42.61
N GLU A 21 -18.59 -18.34 -41.36
CA GLU A 21 -17.68 -18.42 -40.21
C GLU A 21 -17.27 -19.88 -39.92
N GLU A 22 -18.19 -20.84 -40.02
CA GLU A 22 -17.89 -22.26 -39.82
C GLU A 22 -16.97 -22.81 -40.93
N GLU A 23 -17.15 -22.37 -42.18
CA GLU A 23 -16.25 -22.71 -43.29
C GLU A 23 -14.86 -22.07 -43.11
N ASN A 24 -14.79 -20.82 -42.67
CA ASN A 24 -13.53 -20.15 -42.32
C ASN A 24 -12.81 -20.80 -41.13
N GLU A 25 -13.53 -21.33 -40.14
CA GLU A 25 -12.93 -22.11 -39.05
C GLU A 25 -12.40 -23.46 -39.54
N LYS A 26 -13.11 -24.15 -40.45
CA LYS A 26 -12.59 -25.37 -41.11
C LYS A 26 -11.33 -25.09 -41.94
N LEU A 27 -11.27 -23.94 -42.59
CA LEU A 27 -10.07 -23.45 -43.30
C LEU A 27 -8.93 -23.08 -42.33
N ARG A 28 -9.22 -22.52 -41.15
CA ARG A 28 -8.21 -22.27 -40.10
C ARG A 28 -7.71 -23.53 -39.40
N GLY A 29 -8.54 -24.57 -39.32
CA GLY A 29 -8.18 -25.89 -38.79
C GLY A 29 -7.22 -26.69 -39.68
N THR A 30 -6.98 -26.26 -40.93
CA THR A 30 -6.13 -26.97 -41.90
C THR A 30 -4.72 -26.38 -42.06
N THR A 31 -4.36 -25.31 -41.36
CA THR A 31 -3.02 -24.66 -41.45
C THR A 31 -2.09 -24.86 -40.24
N HIS A 32 -2.35 -25.83 -39.36
CA HIS A 32 -1.33 -26.37 -38.45
C HIS A 32 -1.24 -27.89 -38.58
N GLN A 33 -0.59 -28.34 -39.64
CA GLN A 33 -0.16 -29.73 -39.79
C GLN A 33 0.82 -30.11 -38.68
N LYS A 34 0.44 -31.11 -37.86
CA LYS A 34 1.35 -31.91 -37.06
C LYS A 34 2.25 -32.72 -38.00
N LEU A 35 3.56 -32.53 -37.93
CA LEU A 35 4.52 -33.46 -38.55
C LEU A 35 4.62 -34.72 -37.67
N PRO A 36 4.47 -35.93 -38.23
CA PRO A 36 4.75 -37.18 -37.53
C PRO A 36 6.22 -37.56 -37.76
N MET A 37 6.96 -37.81 -36.68
CA MET A 37 8.31 -38.37 -36.75
C MET A 37 8.34 -39.64 -35.90
N ASP A 38 8.11 -40.77 -36.56
CA ASP A 38 8.52 -42.08 -36.07
C ASP A 38 9.65 -42.61 -36.97
N LEU A 39 10.56 -43.35 -36.33
CA LEU A 39 11.71 -44.09 -36.86
C LEU A 39 12.94 -43.28 -37.33
N LEU A 40 13.83 -43.03 -36.38
CA LEU A 40 15.25 -43.35 -36.57
C LEU A 40 15.68 -44.26 -35.41
N VAL A 41 15.68 -45.55 -35.68
CA VAL A 41 16.37 -46.57 -34.89
C VAL A 41 17.86 -46.25 -35.01
N LEU A 42 18.48 -45.87 -33.89
CA LEU A 42 19.93 -46.00 -33.72
C LEU A 42 20.12 -47.08 -32.65
N GLU A 43 20.76 -48.15 -33.08
CA GLU A 43 21.00 -49.38 -32.33
C GLU A 43 21.87 -49.09 -31.10
N ASP A 44 21.36 -49.37 -29.90
CA ASP A 44 22.15 -49.32 -28.68
C ASP A 44 23.07 -50.56 -28.61
N GLU A 45 24.30 -50.41 -29.08
CA GLU A 45 25.38 -51.35 -28.79
C GLU A 45 25.70 -51.34 -27.29
N LYS A 46 25.20 -52.38 -26.64
CA LYS A 46 25.56 -52.87 -25.30
C LYS A 46 27.09 -52.98 -25.15
N HIS A 47 27.72 -52.06 -24.42
CA HIS A 47 29.08 -52.27 -23.89
C HIS A 47 29.08 -52.25 -22.37
N HIS A 48 29.57 -53.36 -21.83
CA HIS A 48 29.67 -53.69 -20.43
C HIS A 48 30.83 -52.91 -19.78
N GLY A 49 30.58 -52.32 -18.61
CA GLY A 49 31.62 -51.68 -17.79
C GLY A 49 31.37 -51.94 -16.30
N ALA A 50 32.00 -53.00 -15.80
CA ALA A 50 32.24 -53.42 -14.41
C ALA A 50 31.36 -52.86 -13.27
N SER A 51 30.53 -53.75 -12.72
CA SER A 51 29.95 -53.64 -11.37
C SER A 51 31.06 -53.59 -10.31
N SER A 52 31.12 -52.51 -9.53
CA SER A 52 31.92 -52.48 -8.30
C SER A 52 31.01 -52.77 -7.10
N LEU A 53 31.35 -53.83 -6.37
CA LEU A 53 30.62 -54.36 -5.20
C LEU A 53 30.55 -53.41 -3.99
N ALA A 54 31.07 -52.19 -4.09
CA ALA A 54 31.10 -51.20 -3.01
C ALA A 54 29.83 -50.32 -2.91
N LEU A 55 28.87 -50.44 -3.84
CA LEU A 55 27.62 -49.67 -3.82
C LEU A 55 26.38 -50.47 -3.40
N GLN A 56 26.53 -51.71 -2.95
CA GLN A 56 25.39 -52.56 -2.60
C GLN A 56 24.85 -52.36 -1.17
N LYS A 57 25.33 -51.34 -0.45
CA LYS A 57 24.87 -50.99 0.91
C LYS A 57 24.55 -49.49 1.06
N VAL A 58 23.84 -48.92 0.09
CA VAL A 58 23.01 -47.74 0.32
C VAL A 58 21.66 -48.02 -0.32
N LYS A 59 20.74 -48.57 0.48
CA LYS A 59 19.34 -48.76 0.11
C LYS A 59 18.66 -47.38 0.20
N GLY A 60 18.99 -46.53 -0.76
CA GLY A 60 18.43 -45.19 -0.95
C GLY A 60 18.16 -45.03 -2.43
N GLN A 61 16.87 -45.03 -2.77
CA GLN A 61 16.28 -44.66 -4.06
C GLN A 61 17.28 -44.55 -5.22
N GLU A 62 17.39 -45.64 -5.96
CA GLU A 62 18.05 -45.72 -7.25
C GLU A 62 17.68 -44.47 -8.08
N ARG A 63 18.62 -43.53 -8.22
CA ARG A 63 18.42 -42.32 -9.04
C ARG A 63 18.48 -42.75 -10.50
N VAL A 64 17.38 -43.32 -10.97
CA VAL A 64 17.14 -43.53 -12.39
C VAL A 64 17.19 -42.16 -13.05
N ARG A 65 18.07 -41.96 -14.03
CA ARG A 65 18.11 -40.73 -14.84
C ARG A 65 16.79 -40.65 -15.61
N LYS A 66 15.84 -39.87 -15.07
CA LYS A 66 14.53 -39.63 -15.71
C LYS A 66 14.74 -38.90 -17.03
N THR A 67 14.01 -39.34 -18.06
CA THR A 67 14.08 -38.70 -19.37
C THR A 67 13.34 -37.36 -19.36
N SER A 68 13.59 -36.49 -20.34
CA SER A 68 12.88 -35.20 -20.44
C SER A 68 11.36 -35.33 -20.61
N LEU A 69 10.86 -36.51 -21.01
CA LEU A 69 9.44 -36.84 -21.07
C LEU A 69 8.87 -37.19 -19.70
N ASP A 70 9.64 -37.88 -18.86
CA ASP A 70 9.22 -38.24 -17.50
C ASP A 70 9.14 -37.00 -16.60
N LEU A 71 10.11 -36.07 -16.74
CA LEU A 71 10.01 -34.77 -16.07
C LEU A 71 8.80 -33.96 -16.55
N ARG A 72 8.48 -33.98 -17.85
CA ARG A 72 7.31 -33.26 -18.38
C ARG A 72 5.99 -33.87 -17.90
N ARG A 73 5.89 -35.21 -17.84
CA ARG A 73 4.74 -35.89 -17.25
C ARG A 73 4.62 -35.58 -15.77
N GLU A 74 5.72 -35.58 -15.04
CA GLU A 74 5.75 -35.23 -13.62
C GLU A 74 5.39 -33.74 -13.39
N ILE A 75 5.75 -32.82 -14.29
CA ILE A 75 5.31 -31.40 -14.24
C ILE A 75 3.81 -31.26 -14.54
N ILE A 76 3.23 -32.11 -15.39
CA ILE A 76 1.80 -32.14 -15.69
C ILE A 76 1.01 -32.79 -14.54
N ASP A 77 1.55 -33.87 -13.96
CA ASP A 77 0.95 -34.68 -12.89
C ASP A 77 1.11 -34.02 -11.50
N VAL A 78 2.19 -33.26 -11.27
CA VAL A 78 2.35 -32.35 -10.12
C VAL A 78 1.52 -31.09 -10.39
N GLY A 79 0.20 -31.28 -10.40
CA GLY A 79 -0.75 -30.21 -10.18
C GLY A 79 -1.03 -29.31 -11.38
N GLY A 80 -1.32 -29.90 -12.55
CA GLY A 80 -2.14 -29.25 -13.56
C GLY A 80 -3.43 -28.63 -12.98
N ILE A 81 -4.03 -27.70 -13.73
CA ILE A 81 -5.21 -26.81 -13.49
C ILE A 81 -6.01 -27.03 -12.19
N GLN A 82 -6.35 -28.26 -11.82
CA GLN A 82 -6.98 -28.63 -10.56
C GLN A 82 -6.28 -28.11 -9.30
N ASN A 83 -4.95 -28.22 -9.19
CA ASN A 83 -4.22 -27.70 -8.02
C ASN A 83 -4.28 -26.17 -7.96
N LEU A 84 -4.25 -25.52 -9.12
CA LEU A 84 -4.43 -24.06 -9.25
C LEU A 84 -5.82 -23.60 -8.79
N ILE A 85 -6.86 -24.38 -9.13
CA ILE A 85 -8.24 -24.14 -8.70
C ILE A 85 -8.37 -24.31 -7.19
N GLU A 86 -7.76 -25.35 -6.62
CA GLU A 86 -7.74 -25.55 -5.16
C GLU A 86 -7.00 -24.44 -4.43
N LEU A 87 -5.84 -24.01 -4.93
CA LEU A 87 -5.08 -22.87 -4.39
C LEU A 87 -5.92 -21.59 -4.41
N ARG A 88 -6.68 -21.34 -5.48
CA ARG A 88 -7.62 -20.20 -5.54
C ARG A 88 -8.76 -20.33 -4.54
N LYS A 89 -9.36 -21.52 -4.40
CA LYS A 89 -10.40 -21.78 -3.40
C LYS A 89 -9.86 -21.58 -1.98
N LYS A 90 -8.69 -22.12 -1.65
CA LYS A 90 -8.02 -21.93 -0.35
C LYS A 90 -7.68 -20.47 -0.08
N ARG A 91 -7.20 -19.70 -1.06
CA ARG A 91 -6.97 -18.25 -0.89
C ARG A 91 -8.27 -17.47 -0.67
N LYS A 92 -9.34 -17.81 -1.39
CA LYS A 92 -10.67 -17.18 -1.19
C LYS A 92 -11.28 -17.55 0.15
N GLN A 93 -11.10 -18.80 0.59
CA GLN A 93 -11.48 -19.31 1.90
C GLN A 93 -10.69 -18.57 2.99
N LYS A 94 -9.35 -18.51 2.91
CA LYS A 94 -8.51 -17.77 3.85
C LYS A 94 -8.83 -16.28 3.90
N LYS A 95 -9.20 -15.66 2.77
CA LYS A 95 -9.66 -14.26 2.72
C LYS A 95 -11.04 -14.09 3.38
N ARG A 96 -11.95 -15.06 3.21
CA ARG A 96 -13.25 -15.10 3.89
C ARG A 96 -13.10 -15.36 5.39
N GLU A 97 -12.19 -16.24 5.78
CA GLU A 97 -11.86 -16.55 7.17
C GLU A 97 -11.12 -15.39 7.84
N ALA A 98 -10.24 -14.67 7.13
CA ALA A 98 -9.64 -13.44 7.63
C ALA A 98 -10.68 -12.32 7.78
N ALA A 99 -11.61 -12.19 6.81
CA ALA A 99 -12.72 -11.26 6.92
C ALA A 99 -13.74 -11.66 8.01
N ALA A 100 -13.92 -12.96 8.24
CA ALA A 100 -14.79 -13.50 9.29
C ALA A 100 -14.12 -13.44 10.68
N ALA A 101 -12.79 -13.56 10.76
CA ALA A 101 -12.02 -13.34 11.99
C ALA A 101 -11.97 -11.85 12.36
N GLN A 102 -12.07 -10.96 11.38
CA GLN A 102 -12.36 -9.53 11.61
C GLN A 102 -13.84 -9.28 11.99
N GLN A 103 -14.72 -10.28 11.84
CA GLN A 103 -16.14 -10.27 12.22
C GLN A 103 -16.42 -11.31 13.32
N GLU A 104 -15.47 -11.62 14.20
CA GLU A 104 -15.83 -12.30 15.45
C GLU A 104 -16.86 -11.40 16.17
N PRO A 105 -18.03 -11.95 16.55
CA PRO A 105 -19.01 -11.18 17.29
C PRO A 105 -18.34 -10.64 18.55
N PRO A 106 -18.46 -9.33 18.84
CA PRO A 106 -17.77 -8.73 19.97
C PRO A 106 -18.13 -9.53 21.23
N ALA A 107 -17.10 -9.89 22.00
CA ALA A 107 -17.27 -10.42 23.33
C ALA A 107 -18.26 -9.52 24.10
N GLU A 108 -19.19 -10.14 24.80
CA GLU A 108 -20.16 -9.48 25.66
C GLU A 108 -19.44 -8.41 26.50
N PRO A 109 -20.03 -7.21 26.68
CA PRO A 109 -19.32 -6.10 27.28
C PRO A 109 -18.90 -6.47 28.70
N GLU A 110 -17.61 -6.72 28.89
CA GLU A 110 -17.02 -6.72 30.22
C GLU A 110 -17.38 -5.36 30.83
N GLU A 111 -18.23 -5.39 31.84
CA GLU A 111 -18.55 -4.21 32.63
C GLU A 111 -17.22 -3.67 33.14
N ILE A 112 -16.80 -2.53 32.58
CA ILE A 112 -15.61 -1.85 33.04
C ILE A 112 -16.01 -1.36 34.43
N THR A 113 -15.68 -2.11 35.49
CA THR A 113 -16.09 -1.82 36.87
C THR A 113 -15.04 -1.00 37.62
N GLY A 114 -13.78 -1.01 37.18
CA GLY A 114 -12.68 -0.22 37.75
C GLY A 114 -12.61 1.22 37.23
N SER A 115 -11.93 2.11 37.98
CA SER A 115 -11.58 3.46 37.54
C SER A 115 -10.66 3.40 36.31
N VAL A 116 -11.05 4.06 35.22
CA VAL A 116 -10.27 4.04 33.97
C VAL A 116 -9.04 4.95 34.12
N SER A 117 -7.84 4.42 33.85
CA SER A 117 -6.62 5.23 33.86
C SER A 117 -6.54 6.15 32.64
N GLU A 118 -5.85 7.29 32.76
CA GLU A 118 -5.61 8.22 31.65
C GLU A 118 -4.96 7.55 30.43
N GLU A 119 -4.00 6.65 30.67
CA GLU A 119 -3.35 5.87 29.60
C GLU A 119 -4.33 4.94 28.89
N THR A 120 -5.23 4.30 29.65
CA THR A 120 -6.27 3.42 29.09
C THR A 120 -7.27 4.21 28.26
N PHE A 121 -7.64 5.40 28.72
CA PHE A 121 -8.49 6.34 27.98
C PHE A 121 -7.85 6.76 26.64
N LEU A 122 -6.58 7.15 26.65
CA LEU A 122 -5.87 7.53 25.42
C LEU A 122 -5.70 6.34 24.46
N LYS A 123 -5.45 5.13 24.99
CA LYS A 123 -5.37 3.91 24.18
C LYS A 123 -6.72 3.51 23.60
N ALA A 124 -7.80 3.66 24.35
CA ALA A 124 -9.16 3.41 23.89
C ALA A 124 -9.54 4.28 22.69
N ALA A 125 -9.05 5.52 22.64
CA ALA A 125 -9.24 6.42 21.50
C ALA A 125 -8.53 5.97 20.21
N VAL A 126 -7.46 5.17 20.32
CA VAL A 126 -6.82 4.54 19.14
C VAL A 126 -7.58 3.29 18.74
N GLU A 127 -7.98 2.48 19.71
CA GLU A 127 -8.63 1.18 19.49
C GLU A 127 -10.12 1.28 19.11
N GLY A 128 -10.72 2.46 19.12
CA GLY A 128 -12.14 2.64 18.80
C GLY A 128 -13.10 2.21 19.93
N LYS A 129 -12.62 2.16 21.18
CA LYS A 129 -13.41 1.67 22.33
C LYS A 129 -14.25 2.78 22.96
N LEU A 130 -15.37 3.13 22.32
CA LEU A 130 -16.28 4.19 22.78
C LEU A 130 -16.73 4.02 24.24
N LYS A 131 -17.10 2.81 24.67
CA LYS A 131 -17.58 2.55 26.04
C LYS A 131 -16.56 2.93 27.13
N VAL A 132 -15.26 2.74 26.85
CA VAL A 132 -14.19 3.12 27.79
C VAL A 132 -14.09 4.63 27.89
N ILE A 133 -14.24 5.33 26.77
CA ILE A 133 -14.24 6.80 26.71
C ILE A 133 -15.44 7.38 27.45
N GLU A 134 -16.64 6.86 27.18
CA GLU A 134 -17.86 7.29 27.87
C GLU A 134 -17.75 7.09 29.38
N LYS A 135 -17.22 5.95 29.82
CA LYS A 135 -16.99 5.69 31.23
C LYS A 135 -15.99 6.69 31.84
N PHE A 136 -14.82 6.88 31.21
CA PHE A 136 -13.80 7.80 31.74
C PHE A 136 -14.33 9.23 31.91
N LEU A 137 -15.12 9.70 30.93
CA LEU A 137 -15.75 11.02 30.99
C LEU A 137 -16.86 11.08 32.05
N ALA A 138 -17.64 10.00 32.22
CA ALA A 138 -18.66 9.91 33.27
C ALA A 138 -18.05 9.87 34.69
N ASP A 139 -16.86 9.28 34.84
CA ASP A 139 -16.08 9.27 36.09
C ASP A 139 -15.47 10.66 36.41
N GLY A 140 -15.70 11.69 35.58
CA GLY A 140 -15.21 13.05 35.77
C GLY A 140 -13.83 13.31 35.18
N GLY A 141 -13.31 12.39 34.35
CA GLY A 141 -12.06 12.58 33.62
C GLY A 141 -12.15 13.73 32.61
N SER A 142 -11.06 14.49 32.46
CA SER A 142 -11.01 15.58 31.49
C SER A 142 -10.92 15.03 30.06
N PRO A 143 -11.72 15.52 29.10
CA PRO A 143 -11.58 15.14 27.70
C PRO A 143 -10.24 15.59 27.08
N ASP A 144 -9.63 16.64 27.66
CA ASP A 144 -8.34 17.20 27.24
C ASP A 144 -7.14 16.53 27.93
N THR A 145 -7.36 15.42 28.64
CA THR A 145 -6.25 14.59 29.13
C THR A 145 -5.32 14.22 27.98
N CYS A 146 -4.02 14.39 28.19
CA CYS A 146 -3.00 14.24 27.15
C CYS A 146 -1.77 13.47 27.65
N ASP A 147 -1.03 12.87 26.72
CA ASP A 147 0.23 12.20 27.02
C ASP A 147 1.42 13.18 27.19
N GLN A 148 2.63 12.63 27.37
CA GLN A 148 3.89 13.39 27.44
C GLN A 148 4.21 14.24 26.19
N PHE A 149 3.51 14.01 25.08
CA PHE A 149 3.62 14.77 23.83
C PHE A 149 2.46 15.74 23.64
N ARG A 150 1.63 15.96 24.67
CA ARG A 150 0.41 16.77 24.64
C ARG A 150 -0.62 16.26 23.62
N ARG A 151 -0.64 14.95 23.33
CA ARG A 151 -1.64 14.34 22.45
C ARG A 151 -2.83 13.86 23.24
N THR A 152 -3.98 14.47 22.97
CA THR A 152 -5.28 14.11 23.57
C THR A 152 -5.93 12.91 22.88
N ALA A 153 -7.02 12.41 23.46
CA ALA A 153 -7.86 11.40 22.81
C ALA A 153 -8.42 11.90 21.47
N LEU A 154 -8.74 13.21 21.37
CA LEU A 154 -9.25 13.83 20.15
C LEU A 154 -8.24 13.71 18.99
N HIS A 155 -6.95 13.94 19.24
CA HIS A 155 -5.88 13.76 18.24
C HIS A 155 -5.80 12.32 17.73
N ARG A 156 -5.85 11.36 18.64
CA ARG A 156 -5.70 9.93 18.35
C ARG A 156 -6.88 9.41 17.55
N ALA A 157 -8.10 9.70 18.01
CA ALA A 157 -9.30 9.31 17.32
C ALA A 157 -9.43 10.02 15.96
N SER A 158 -8.89 11.23 15.80
CA SER A 158 -8.85 11.94 14.51
C SER A 158 -7.91 11.27 13.51
N LEU A 159 -6.77 10.75 13.99
CA LEU A 159 -5.84 10.00 13.15
C LEU A 159 -6.43 8.67 12.66
N GLU A 160 -7.20 7.99 13.50
CA GLU A 160 -7.78 6.66 13.19
C GLU A 160 -9.17 6.74 12.54
N GLY A 161 -9.82 7.91 12.57
CA GLY A 161 -11.10 8.14 11.92
C GLY A 161 -12.33 7.74 12.74
N HIS A 162 -12.21 7.61 14.06
CA HIS A 162 -13.32 7.20 14.94
C HIS A 162 -14.30 8.36 15.20
N VAL A 163 -15.22 8.57 14.26
CA VAL A 163 -16.19 9.69 14.27
C VAL A 163 -17.03 9.73 15.54
N GLU A 164 -17.59 8.59 15.97
CA GLU A 164 -18.43 8.52 17.17
C GLU A 164 -17.68 8.95 18.45
N ILE A 165 -16.39 8.58 18.54
CA ILE A 165 -15.53 9.00 19.65
C ILE A 165 -15.29 10.50 19.61
N LEU A 166 -15.05 11.06 18.42
CA LEU A 166 -14.86 12.50 18.24
C LEU A 166 -16.09 13.28 18.67
N GLU A 167 -17.28 12.88 18.21
CA GLU A 167 -18.53 13.49 18.61
C GLU A 167 -18.68 13.48 20.12
N LYS A 168 -18.45 12.33 20.76
CA LYS A 168 -18.54 12.20 22.21
C LYS A 168 -17.56 13.10 22.96
N LEU A 169 -16.30 13.16 22.52
CA LEU A 169 -15.27 13.99 23.14
C LEU A 169 -15.61 15.48 23.00
N LEU A 170 -16.03 15.91 21.81
CA LEU A 170 -16.38 17.31 21.53
C LEU A 170 -17.65 17.73 22.27
N ASP A 171 -18.65 16.85 22.36
CA ASP A 171 -19.87 17.09 23.14
C ASP A 171 -19.58 17.17 24.65
N SER A 172 -18.53 16.50 25.11
CA SER A 172 -18.06 16.53 26.50
C SER A 172 -17.13 17.71 26.79
N GLY A 173 -16.95 18.63 25.84
CA GLY A 173 -16.17 19.86 26.00
C GLY A 173 -14.68 19.75 25.68
N ALA A 174 -14.26 18.76 24.89
CA ALA A 174 -12.89 18.72 24.38
C ALA A 174 -12.55 20.00 23.59
N THR A 175 -11.36 20.53 23.80
CA THR A 175 -10.89 21.71 23.05
C THR A 175 -10.60 21.32 21.60
N VAL A 176 -11.40 21.85 20.66
CA VAL A 176 -11.33 21.52 19.22
C VAL A 176 -9.94 21.76 18.63
N ASP A 177 -9.38 22.94 18.88
CA ASP A 177 -8.05 23.35 18.39
C ASP A 177 -6.95 23.15 19.44
N PHE A 178 -7.09 22.12 20.28
CA PHE A 178 -6.01 21.74 21.20
C PHE A 178 -4.76 21.42 20.39
N GLN A 179 -3.64 22.05 20.74
CA GLN A 179 -2.36 21.86 20.05
C GLN A 179 -1.48 20.88 20.81
N ASP A 180 -0.94 19.87 20.11
CA ASP A 180 0.07 18.97 20.66
C ASP A 180 1.46 19.64 20.77
N ARG A 181 2.52 18.90 21.10
CA ARG A 181 3.89 19.45 21.24
C ARG A 181 4.52 19.94 19.93
N LEU A 182 3.93 19.57 18.79
CA LEU A 182 4.32 20.03 17.46
C LEU A 182 3.35 21.09 16.93
N ASP A 183 2.50 21.63 17.80
CA ASP A 183 1.43 22.58 17.46
C ASP A 183 0.42 22.01 16.45
N CYS A 184 0.38 20.68 16.31
CA CYS A 184 -0.61 20.00 15.47
C CYS A 184 -1.94 19.93 16.23
N THR A 185 -3.02 20.30 15.56
CA THR A 185 -4.41 20.15 16.04
C THR A 185 -5.05 18.85 15.55
N ALA A 186 -6.21 18.48 16.11
CA ALA A 186 -7.01 17.35 15.64
C ALA A 186 -7.22 17.36 14.11
N MET A 187 -7.38 18.54 13.51
CA MET A 187 -7.53 18.69 12.06
C MET A 187 -6.27 18.28 11.28
N HIS A 188 -5.08 18.58 11.77
CA HIS A 188 -3.83 18.09 11.17
C HIS A 188 -3.76 16.57 11.20
N TRP A 189 -4.13 15.96 12.33
CA TRP A 189 -4.12 14.50 12.49
C TRP A 189 -5.17 13.81 11.61
N ALA A 190 -6.37 14.41 11.46
CA ALA A 190 -7.39 13.95 10.52
C ALA A 190 -6.91 14.00 9.06
N CYS A 191 -6.24 15.08 8.68
CA CYS A 191 -5.61 15.23 7.37
C CYS A 191 -4.45 14.26 7.17
N ARG A 192 -3.80 13.80 8.24
CA ARG A 192 -2.77 12.77 8.16
C ARG A 192 -3.37 11.39 7.97
N GLY A 193 -4.43 11.07 8.72
CA GLY A 193 -5.16 9.80 8.65
C GLY A 193 -5.96 9.61 7.37
N GLY A 194 -6.42 10.71 6.75
CA GLY A 194 -7.21 10.66 5.51
C GLY A 194 -8.71 10.55 5.73
N HIS A 195 -9.18 10.97 6.89
CA HIS A 195 -10.60 10.83 7.27
C HIS A 195 -11.37 12.11 6.97
N LEU A 196 -11.93 12.20 5.76
CA LEU A 196 -12.71 13.37 5.32
C LEU A 196 -13.91 13.67 6.25
N GLU A 197 -14.62 12.65 6.71
CA GLU A 197 -15.78 12.84 7.60
C GLU A 197 -15.37 13.45 8.94
N VAL A 198 -14.19 13.08 9.46
CA VAL A 198 -13.62 13.73 10.65
C VAL A 198 -13.27 15.19 10.36
N VAL A 199 -12.66 15.48 9.21
CA VAL A 199 -12.33 16.87 8.81
C VAL A 199 -13.60 17.73 8.77
N LYS A 200 -14.69 17.22 8.17
CA LYS A 200 -15.99 17.90 8.13
C LYS A 200 -16.59 18.07 9.52
N LEU A 201 -16.51 17.04 10.37
CA LEU A 201 -17.00 17.12 11.76
C LEU A 201 -16.27 18.21 12.53
N LEU A 202 -14.93 18.20 12.53
CA LEU A 202 -14.12 19.21 13.22
C LEU A 202 -14.43 20.62 12.71
N GLN A 203 -14.57 20.80 11.39
CA GLN A 203 -14.99 22.06 10.80
C GLN A 203 -16.38 22.50 11.29
N SER A 204 -17.34 21.57 11.40
CA SER A 204 -18.69 21.87 11.91
C SER A 204 -18.69 22.31 13.38
N ARG A 205 -17.67 21.88 14.15
CA ARG A 205 -17.45 22.28 15.55
C ARG A 205 -16.57 23.53 15.69
N GLY A 206 -16.22 24.20 14.59
CA GLY A 206 -15.50 25.48 14.59
C GLY A 206 -13.98 25.37 14.57
N ALA A 207 -13.41 24.22 14.18
CA ALA A 207 -11.96 24.07 14.03
C ALA A 207 -11.38 25.04 13.00
N ASP A 208 -10.24 25.68 13.33
CA ASP A 208 -9.53 26.54 12.38
C ASP A 208 -8.71 25.72 11.36
N THR A 209 -9.15 25.79 10.09
CA THR A 209 -8.53 25.13 8.94
C THR A 209 -7.22 25.75 8.49
N ASN A 210 -6.86 26.95 8.97
CA ASN A 210 -5.63 27.66 8.65
C ASN A 210 -4.57 27.60 9.76
N THR A 211 -4.84 26.83 10.82
CA THR A 211 -3.87 26.63 11.91
C THR A 211 -2.53 26.14 11.34
N ARG A 212 -1.43 26.65 11.89
CA ARG A 212 -0.08 26.27 11.49
C ARG A 212 0.59 25.45 12.57
N ASP A 213 1.13 24.30 12.19
CA ASP A 213 1.98 23.51 13.07
C ASP A 213 3.36 24.17 13.28
N LYS A 214 4.24 23.50 14.04
CA LYS A 214 5.60 23.99 14.34
C LYS A 214 6.51 24.13 13.11
N LEU A 215 6.17 23.46 12.01
CA LEU A 215 6.81 23.60 10.71
C LEU A 215 6.07 24.61 9.82
N LEU A 216 5.19 25.42 10.41
CA LEU A 216 4.31 26.36 9.71
C LEU A 216 3.42 25.69 8.65
N SER A 217 3.29 24.36 8.68
CA SER A 217 2.46 23.61 7.75
C SER A 217 1.00 23.78 8.15
N THR A 218 0.13 24.00 7.16
CA THR A 218 -1.32 23.99 7.36
C THR A 218 -1.88 22.57 7.22
N PRO A 219 -3.14 22.30 7.62
CA PRO A 219 -3.81 21.03 7.33
C PRO A 219 -3.79 20.64 5.85
N LEU A 220 -3.86 21.63 4.94
CA LEU A 220 -3.71 21.40 3.50
C LEU A 220 -2.34 20.83 3.14
N HIS A 221 -1.23 21.38 3.68
CA HIS A 221 0.10 20.81 3.47
C HIS A 221 0.16 19.35 3.94
N VAL A 222 -0.42 19.04 5.11
CA VAL A 222 -0.46 17.67 5.63
C VAL A 222 -1.24 16.74 4.68
N ALA A 223 -2.44 17.12 4.26
CA ALA A 223 -3.27 16.34 3.34
C ALA A 223 -2.58 16.09 1.99
N VAL A 224 -1.85 17.10 1.48
CA VAL A 224 -1.08 16.98 0.24
C VAL A 224 0.10 16.02 0.42
N ARG A 225 0.86 16.13 1.51
CA ARG A 225 2.01 15.26 1.78
C ARG A 225 1.60 13.80 1.96
N THR A 226 0.48 13.54 2.63
CA THR A 226 -0.07 12.19 2.78
C THR A 226 -0.78 11.68 1.53
N GLY A 227 -1.20 12.57 0.63
CA GLY A 227 -1.78 12.22 -0.66
C GLY A 227 -3.29 11.99 -0.64
N HIS A 228 -3.98 12.49 0.38
CA HIS A 228 -5.43 12.31 0.56
C HIS A 228 -6.22 13.29 -0.30
N VAL A 229 -6.43 12.88 -1.55
CA VAL A 229 -7.05 13.68 -2.62
C VAL A 229 -8.41 14.27 -2.22
N GLU A 230 -9.27 13.50 -1.56
CA GLU A 230 -10.64 13.92 -1.21
C GLU A 230 -10.64 15.08 -0.19
N ILE A 231 -9.70 15.06 0.76
CA ILE A 231 -9.52 16.16 1.73
C ILE A 231 -8.99 17.40 1.03
N VAL A 232 -8.03 17.23 0.11
CA VAL A 232 -7.50 18.34 -0.68
C VAL A 232 -8.62 18.98 -1.51
N GLU A 233 -9.44 18.19 -2.19
CA GLU A 233 -10.58 18.68 -2.97
C GLU A 233 -11.58 19.44 -2.09
N HIS A 234 -11.91 18.90 -0.91
CA HIS A 234 -12.78 19.57 0.07
C HIS A 234 -12.20 20.92 0.49
N PHE A 235 -10.92 20.98 0.85
CA PHE A 235 -10.24 22.21 1.25
C PHE A 235 -10.15 23.25 0.13
N LEU A 236 -9.93 22.82 -1.11
CA LEU A 236 -9.92 23.72 -2.26
C LEU A 236 -11.30 24.32 -2.52
N SER A 237 -12.38 23.55 -2.29
CA SER A 237 -13.74 24.05 -2.42
C SER A 237 -14.11 25.14 -1.39
N LEU A 238 -13.40 25.18 -0.26
CA LEU A 238 -13.61 26.17 0.80
C LEU A 238 -12.85 27.50 0.55
N GLY A 239 -12.02 27.58 -0.49
CA GLY A 239 -11.26 28.79 -0.79
C GLY A 239 -10.17 29.11 0.23
N LEU A 240 -9.56 28.09 0.84
CA LEU A 240 -8.41 28.27 1.74
C LEU A 240 -7.22 28.91 0.99
N ASP A 241 -6.28 29.49 1.74
CA ASP A 241 -5.04 30.00 1.15
C ASP A 241 -4.16 28.85 0.63
N ILE A 242 -4.30 28.57 -0.67
CA ILE A 242 -3.59 27.52 -1.40
C ILE A 242 -2.07 27.81 -1.44
N ASN A 243 -1.69 29.08 -1.37
CA ASN A 243 -0.32 29.56 -1.51
C ASN A 243 0.34 29.85 -0.16
N ALA A 244 -0.31 29.45 0.95
CA ALA A 244 0.31 29.46 2.26
C ALA A 244 1.66 28.73 2.20
N LYS A 245 2.66 29.31 2.87
CA LYS A 245 4.02 28.77 2.92
C LYS A 245 4.30 28.13 4.26
N ASP A 246 4.97 26.98 4.23
CA ASP A 246 5.52 26.33 5.40
C ASP A 246 6.88 26.95 5.81
N ARG A 247 7.54 26.32 6.78
CA ARG A 247 8.84 26.76 7.33
C ARG A 247 9.96 26.76 6.30
N GLU A 248 9.88 25.92 5.27
CA GLU A 248 10.85 25.82 4.19
C GLU A 248 10.51 26.79 3.03
N GLY A 249 9.42 27.56 3.20
CA GLY A 249 8.88 28.45 2.17
C GLY A 249 8.16 27.69 1.07
N ASP A 250 7.96 26.39 1.25
CA ASP A 250 7.24 25.54 0.31
C ASP A 250 5.74 25.81 0.44
N SER A 251 5.06 25.85 -0.69
CA SER A 251 3.60 25.81 -0.75
C SER A 251 3.10 24.38 -0.90
N ALA A 252 1.80 24.17 -0.73
CA ALA A 252 1.15 22.89 -1.04
C ALA A 252 1.52 22.35 -2.44
N LEU A 253 1.75 23.23 -3.44
CA LEU A 253 2.18 22.81 -4.77
C LEU A 253 3.62 22.28 -4.80
N HIS A 254 4.54 22.86 -4.01
CA HIS A 254 5.90 22.34 -3.88
C HIS A 254 5.89 20.92 -3.31
N ASP A 255 5.11 20.70 -2.24
CA ASP A 255 4.95 19.37 -1.63
C ASP A 255 4.36 18.35 -2.60
N ALA A 256 3.30 18.74 -3.33
CA ALA A 256 2.65 17.86 -4.29
C ALA A 256 3.61 17.43 -5.41
N VAL A 257 4.44 18.36 -5.91
CA VAL A 257 5.47 18.08 -6.92
C VAL A 257 6.57 17.19 -6.34
N ARG A 258 7.12 17.55 -5.18
CA ARG A 258 8.17 16.78 -4.50
C ARG A 258 7.74 15.35 -4.18
N LEU A 259 6.44 15.07 -4.09
CA LEU A 259 5.94 13.74 -3.79
C LEU A 259 5.27 13.07 -5.00
N ASN A 260 5.44 13.63 -6.20
CA ASN A 260 4.86 13.14 -7.46
C ASN A 260 3.35 12.87 -7.40
N ARG A 261 2.60 13.74 -6.72
CA ARG A 261 1.15 13.60 -6.54
C ARG A 261 0.38 14.23 -7.71
N TYR A 262 0.50 13.67 -8.92
CA TYR A 262 -0.07 14.23 -10.15
C TYR A 262 -1.52 14.69 -10.07
N LYS A 263 -2.41 13.89 -9.43
CA LYS A 263 -3.82 14.26 -9.27
C LYS A 263 -3.98 15.53 -8.42
N ILE A 264 -3.22 15.63 -7.33
CA ILE A 264 -3.20 16.78 -6.43
C ILE A 264 -2.58 17.99 -7.12
N ILE A 265 -1.45 17.83 -7.82
CA ILE A 265 -0.83 18.91 -8.63
C ILE A 265 -1.86 19.51 -9.58
N LYS A 266 -2.56 18.66 -10.35
CA LYS A 266 -3.59 19.11 -11.29
C LYS A 266 -4.71 19.89 -10.58
N MET A 267 -5.20 19.39 -9.44
CA MET A 267 -6.25 20.08 -8.67
C MET A 267 -5.78 21.43 -8.13
N LEU A 268 -4.58 21.49 -7.55
CA LEU A 268 -3.99 22.72 -7.02
C LEU A 268 -3.84 23.79 -8.14
N LEU A 269 -3.32 23.39 -9.30
CA LEU A 269 -3.17 24.29 -10.45
C LEU A 269 -4.52 24.80 -10.98
N LEU A 270 -5.52 23.92 -11.06
CA LEU A 270 -6.87 24.30 -11.48
C LEU A 270 -7.52 25.33 -10.54
N HIS A 271 -7.17 25.29 -9.26
CA HIS A 271 -7.67 26.23 -8.26
C HIS A 271 -6.76 27.45 -8.05
N GLY A 272 -5.74 27.65 -8.91
CA GLY A 272 -4.92 28.86 -8.92
C GLY A 272 -3.69 28.83 -8.01
N ALA A 273 -3.15 27.65 -7.68
CA ALA A 273 -1.85 27.56 -7.02
C ALA A 273 -0.76 28.21 -7.86
N ASP A 274 0.09 29.03 -7.24
CA ASP A 274 1.15 29.77 -7.92
C ASP A 274 2.35 28.88 -8.23
N MET A 275 2.60 28.69 -9.52
CA MET A 275 3.74 27.95 -10.07
C MET A 275 5.08 28.70 -9.99
N MET A 276 5.06 30.02 -9.78
CA MET A 276 6.24 30.87 -9.80
C MET A 276 6.73 31.23 -8.40
N THR A 277 5.97 30.85 -7.37
CA THR A 277 6.37 31.01 -5.98
C THR A 277 7.67 30.27 -5.74
N LYS A 278 8.64 30.96 -5.14
CA LYS A 278 9.91 30.37 -4.71
C LYS A 278 9.88 30.01 -3.24
N ASN A 279 10.43 28.84 -2.92
CA ASN A 279 10.75 28.44 -1.56
C ASN A 279 12.04 29.09 -1.05
N LEU A 280 12.46 28.79 0.18
CA LEU A 280 13.68 29.36 0.77
C LEU A 280 14.96 28.94 0.03
N ALA A 281 14.94 27.82 -0.70
CA ALA A 281 16.04 27.39 -1.57
C ALA A 281 16.04 28.11 -2.93
N GLY A 282 15.12 29.04 -3.16
CA GLY A 282 14.98 29.78 -4.41
C GLY A 282 14.40 28.96 -5.57
N LYS A 283 13.91 27.74 -5.30
CA LYS A 283 13.34 26.83 -6.29
C LYS A 283 11.83 27.05 -6.40
N THR A 284 11.32 27.02 -7.61
CA THR A 284 9.87 26.95 -7.88
C THR A 284 9.39 25.50 -7.86
N PRO A 285 8.08 25.23 -7.75
CA PRO A 285 7.55 23.88 -7.93
C PRO A 285 7.98 23.26 -9.26
N THR A 286 8.02 24.05 -10.34
CA THR A 286 8.47 23.57 -11.65
C THR A 286 9.95 23.19 -11.69
N ASP A 287 10.82 23.91 -10.96
CA ASP A 287 12.24 23.57 -10.87
C ASP A 287 12.46 22.24 -10.15
N LEU A 288 11.60 21.91 -9.19
CA LEU A 288 11.62 20.61 -8.51
C LEU A 288 11.30 19.46 -9.47
N VAL A 289 10.43 19.65 -10.48
CA VAL A 289 10.16 18.63 -11.52
C VAL A 289 11.41 18.34 -12.35
N GLN A 290 12.20 19.37 -12.68
CA GLN A 290 13.40 19.21 -13.51
C GLN A 290 14.50 18.43 -12.79
N LEU A 291 14.64 18.63 -11.47
CA LEU A 291 15.59 17.88 -10.65
C LEU A 291 15.29 16.38 -10.71
N TRP A 292 14.01 15.99 -10.66
CA TRP A 292 13.62 14.58 -10.77
C TRP A 292 14.00 13.96 -12.10
N GLN A 293 13.80 14.69 -13.20
CA GLN A 293 14.19 14.22 -14.53
C GLN A 293 15.71 14.10 -14.66
N ALA A 294 16.46 15.01 -14.05
CA ALA A 294 17.92 14.97 -14.03
C ALA A 294 18.44 13.80 -13.18
N ASP A 295 17.90 13.61 -11.97
CA ASP A 295 18.30 12.52 -11.06
C ASP A 295 17.91 11.15 -11.61
N THR A 296 16.71 11.03 -12.19
CA THR A 296 16.27 9.78 -12.83
C THR A 296 17.13 9.46 -14.05
N ARG A 297 17.47 10.46 -14.87
CA ARG A 297 18.38 10.30 -16.01
C ARG A 297 19.76 9.87 -15.54
N ASN A 298 20.31 10.54 -14.51
CA ASN A 298 21.62 10.23 -13.96
C ASN A 298 21.66 8.83 -13.34
N ALA A 299 20.62 8.39 -12.63
CA ALA A 299 20.50 7.03 -12.09
C ALA A 299 20.39 5.95 -13.19
N LEU A 300 19.78 6.28 -14.34
CA LEU A 300 19.72 5.38 -15.49
C LEU A 300 21.04 5.35 -16.30
N GLU A 301 21.74 6.48 -16.37
CA GLU A 301 23.04 6.62 -17.05
C GLU A 301 24.20 6.06 -16.21
N HIS A 302 24.06 6.07 -14.88
CA HIS A 302 25.01 5.55 -13.91
C HIS A 302 24.30 4.63 -12.89
N PRO A 303 23.90 3.40 -13.30
CA PRO A 303 23.39 2.42 -12.35
C PRO A 303 24.49 2.10 -11.34
N GLU A 304 24.19 2.21 -10.04
CA GLU A 304 25.17 1.84 -9.01
C GLU A 304 25.68 0.41 -9.27
N PRO A 305 27.01 0.18 -9.23
CA PRO A 305 27.51 -1.18 -9.34
C PRO A 305 26.91 -1.98 -8.20
N ALA A 306 26.25 -3.08 -8.54
CA ALA A 306 25.62 -3.99 -7.58
C ALA A 306 26.60 -4.24 -6.43
N ALA A 307 26.26 -3.71 -5.25
CA ALA A 307 26.94 -4.08 -4.04
C ALA A 307 26.73 -5.59 -3.87
N GLU A 308 27.78 -6.37 -4.16
CA GLU A 308 27.90 -7.75 -3.75
C GLU A 308 27.92 -7.79 -2.21
N GLN A 309 26.74 -7.67 -1.60
CA GLN A 309 26.51 -8.17 -0.26
C GLN A 309 26.35 -9.68 -0.36
N ASN A 310 27.46 -10.37 -0.52
CA ASN A 310 27.60 -11.72 0.00
C ASN A 310 27.74 -11.59 1.52
N GLY A 311 26.61 -11.75 2.22
CA GLY A 311 26.65 -12.12 3.62
C GLY A 311 27.13 -13.56 3.75
N LEU A 312 28.08 -13.80 4.66
CA LEU A 312 28.02 -14.87 5.68
C LEU A 312 29.25 -14.81 6.60
N GLU A 313 28.97 -14.38 7.82
CA GLU A 313 29.50 -14.81 9.13
C GLU A 313 30.96 -15.25 9.31
N GLY A 314 31.58 -14.69 10.36
CA GLY A 314 32.76 -15.26 11.01
C GLY A 314 33.16 -14.48 12.25
N ALA A 315 32.59 -14.86 13.39
CA ALA A 315 32.97 -14.39 14.73
C ALA A 315 34.44 -14.72 15.06
N ALA A 316 35.16 -13.80 15.72
CA ALA A 316 36.19 -14.11 16.73
C ALA A 316 36.74 -12.82 17.38
N GLU A 317 36.33 -12.60 18.63
CA GLU A 317 37.18 -12.31 19.79
C GLU A 317 38.48 -11.48 19.65
N SER A 318 38.46 -10.34 20.34
CA SER A 318 39.50 -9.82 21.24
C SER A 318 40.98 -10.12 20.94
N ARG A 319 41.76 -9.06 20.69
CA ARG A 319 43.05 -8.86 21.38
C ARG A 319 43.47 -7.39 21.36
N LEU A 320 43.72 -6.90 22.57
CA LEU A 320 44.49 -5.71 22.90
C LEU A 320 45.86 -5.72 22.22
N GLU A 321 46.26 -4.63 21.57
CA GLU A 321 47.68 -4.22 21.52
C GLU A 321 47.80 -2.69 21.64
N THR A 322 48.61 -2.29 22.62
CA THR A 322 49.01 -0.95 23.05
C THR A 322 49.93 -0.24 22.05
N PRO A 323 50.04 1.11 22.07
CA PRO A 323 50.95 1.85 21.20
C PRO A 323 52.39 1.83 21.74
N SER A 324 53.38 1.79 20.85
CA SER A 324 54.80 1.98 21.19
C SER A 324 55.42 3.16 20.40
N PRO A 325 56.52 3.76 20.89
CA PRO A 325 56.76 5.20 20.80
C PRO A 325 57.72 5.62 19.68
N VAL A 326 57.67 6.91 19.34
CA VAL A 326 58.59 7.62 18.45
C VAL A 326 59.93 7.86 19.17
N PRO A 327 61.10 7.57 18.55
CA PRO A 327 62.38 8.05 19.06
C PRO A 327 62.73 9.42 18.46
N ALA A 328 63.19 10.31 19.34
CA ALA A 328 63.75 11.61 19.02
C ALA A 328 65.18 11.49 18.48
N GLN A 329 65.50 12.29 17.47
CA GLN A 329 66.72 13.10 17.38
C GLN A 329 66.39 14.41 16.64
#